data_AF-A0A820PKB9-F1
#
_entry.id   AF-A0A820PKB9-F1
#
_cell.length_a   1.000
_cell.length_b   1.000
_cell.length_c   1.000
_cell.angle_alpha   90.00
_cell.angle_beta   90.00
_cell.angle_gamma   90.00
#
_symmetry.space_group_name_H-M   'P 1'
#
loop_
_entity.id
_entity.type
_entity.pdbx_description
1 polymer ?
#
loop_
_entity_poly.entity_id
_entity_poly.type
_entity_poly.pdbx_seq_one_letter_code
_entity_poly.pdbx_strand_id
1 'polypeptide(L)'
;MEISNVIDFQLITDAAQMFFDPRIHAIDHRAQSILETSTAIVTSIAKAIEVIGDGDCGFHSFQVFYPSMSVDEMRTSVIVELCSHEQLYNSLASQHGFDLVDDETVQEHALRILDNGEYAGILTLSALASVFECVVDSVYPTINDNDPYTNLLNTNFQPHPASLAINGDYRAFHLRILWSGPEATVGHDWRPNHFVPLLCKKMRC
;
A
#
# COMPACT_ATOMS: atom_id res chain seq x y z
N MET A 1 -8.15 -22.98 27.87
CA MET A 1 -6.95 -22.19 27.54
C MET A 1 -7.46 -21.08 26.64
N GLU A 2 -7.64 -19.88 27.17
CA GLU A 2 -8.20 -18.76 26.41
C GLU A 2 -7.15 -18.28 25.41
N ILE A 3 -7.52 -18.28 24.12
CA ILE A 3 -6.68 -17.85 22.99
C ILE A 3 -6.41 -16.34 23.01
N SER A 4 -7.08 -15.59 23.89
CA SER A 4 -7.00 -14.14 24.04
C SER A 4 -5.65 -13.62 24.55
N ASN A 5 -4.72 -14.47 24.98
CA ASN A 5 -3.43 -14.06 25.56
C ASN A 5 -2.21 -14.34 24.66
N VAL A 6 -2.39 -14.76 23.40
CA VAL A 6 -1.26 -15.14 22.51
C VAL A 6 -0.96 -14.09 21.43
N ILE A 7 -1.83 -13.10 21.24
CA ILE A 7 -1.58 -12.01 20.29
C ILE A 7 -1.12 -10.79 21.09
N ASP A 8 0.12 -10.84 21.59
CA ASP A 8 0.88 -9.61 21.77
C ASP A 8 1.03 -9.04 20.36
N PHE A 9 0.16 -8.10 20.00
CA PHE A 9 0.36 -7.30 18.80
C PHE A 9 1.76 -6.70 18.91
N GLN A 10 2.68 -7.15 18.05
CA GLN A 10 4.00 -6.53 17.96
C GLN A 10 3.76 -5.05 17.68
N LEU A 11 3.99 -4.20 18.69
CA LEU A 11 3.99 -2.77 18.49
C LEU A 11 5.04 -2.48 17.43
N ILE A 12 4.64 -1.81 16.36
CA ILE A 12 5.57 -1.28 15.37
C ILE A 12 6.35 -0.16 16.05
N THR A 13 7.53 -0.48 16.55
CA THR A 13 8.32 0.44 17.38
C THR A 13 9.02 1.52 16.56
N ASP A 14 9.21 1.26 15.27
CA ASP A 14 10.05 2.09 14.42
C ASP A 14 9.25 3.21 13.74
N ALA A 15 9.90 4.34 13.55
CA ALA A 15 9.34 5.44 12.78
C ALA A 15 9.44 5.14 11.29
N ALA A 16 8.38 5.42 10.54
CA ALA A 16 8.38 5.26 9.09
C ALA A 16 9.49 6.11 8.45
N GLN A 17 10.22 5.50 7.51
CA GLN A 17 11.24 6.16 6.73
C GLN A 17 10.59 6.92 5.57
N MET A 18 10.39 8.23 5.76
CA MET A 18 9.67 9.08 4.79
C MET A 18 10.55 9.76 3.74
N PHE A 19 11.88 9.66 3.88
CA PHE A 19 12.83 10.44 3.08
C PHE A 19 13.69 9.57 2.18
N PHE A 20 13.85 10.03 0.95
CA PHE A 20 14.77 9.45 -0.01
C PHE A 20 16.21 9.69 0.42
N ASP A 21 17.00 8.62 0.46
CA ASP A 21 18.45 8.65 0.65
C ASP A 21 19.13 7.84 -0.46
N PRO A 22 19.89 8.49 -1.37
CA PRO A 22 20.50 7.82 -2.52
C PRO A 22 21.61 6.82 -2.15
N ARG A 23 22.00 6.74 -0.87
CA ARG A 23 22.98 5.75 -0.39
C ARG A 23 22.35 4.38 -0.13
N ILE A 24 21.03 4.35 0.06
CA ILE A 24 20.27 3.15 0.43
C ILE A 24 19.14 2.85 -0.56
N HIS A 25 18.66 3.85 -1.30
CA HIS A 25 17.55 3.71 -2.24
C HIS A 25 18.01 3.90 -3.68
N ALA A 26 17.55 2.99 -4.55
CA ALA A 26 17.57 3.17 -5.99
C ALA A 26 16.24 3.76 -6.46
N ILE A 27 16.28 4.52 -7.56
CA ILE A 27 15.08 5.09 -8.17
C ILE A 27 14.55 4.11 -9.21
N ASP A 28 13.27 3.75 -9.12
CA ASP A 28 12.58 3.13 -10.25
C ASP A 28 12.32 4.22 -11.30
N HIS A 29 13.20 4.29 -12.30
CA HIS A 29 13.12 5.31 -13.35
C HIS A 29 11.82 5.27 -14.15
N ARG A 30 11.22 4.08 -14.27
CA ARG A 30 9.98 3.87 -15.02
C ARG A 30 8.80 4.37 -14.21
N ALA A 31 8.68 3.93 -12.96
CA ALA A 31 7.66 4.43 -12.05
C ALA A 31 7.81 5.95 -11.81
N GLN A 32 9.04 6.45 -11.77
CA GLN A 32 9.31 7.89 -11.71
C GLN A 32 8.79 8.63 -12.94
N SER A 33 8.99 8.08 -14.15
CA SER A 33 8.43 8.66 -15.38
C SER A 33 6.91 8.69 -15.32
N ILE A 34 6.27 7.59 -14.91
CA ILE A 34 4.80 7.51 -14.76
C ILE A 34 4.30 8.55 -13.76
N LEU A 35 4.97 8.67 -12.61
CA LEU A 35 4.66 9.67 -11.60
C LEU A 35 4.68 11.08 -12.20
N GLU A 36 5.73 11.39 -12.97
CA GLU A 36 5.98 12.71 -13.58
C GLU A 36 5.05 13.07 -14.72
N THR A 37 4.61 12.10 -15.52
CA THR A 37 3.83 12.36 -16.74
C THR A 37 2.34 12.08 -16.60
N SER A 38 1.96 11.22 -15.65
CA SER A 38 0.64 10.58 -15.63
C SER A 38 -0.05 10.65 -14.27
N THR A 39 0.44 11.48 -13.34
CA THR A 39 -0.23 11.73 -12.06
C THR A 39 -0.37 13.22 -11.80
N ALA A 40 -1.36 13.60 -10.99
CA ALA A 40 -1.57 14.98 -10.54
C ALA A 40 -0.70 15.36 -9.31
N ILE A 41 0.12 14.44 -8.81
CA ILE A 41 0.97 14.68 -7.63
C ILE A 41 2.10 15.63 -8.02
N VAL A 42 2.42 16.59 -7.14
CA VAL A 42 3.55 17.49 -7.32
C VAL A 42 4.87 16.70 -7.25
N THR A 43 5.40 16.36 -8.41
CA THR A 43 6.52 15.43 -8.62
C THR A 43 7.89 15.98 -8.27
N SER A 44 8.01 17.28 -8.03
CA SER A 44 9.29 17.93 -7.73
C SER A 44 9.93 17.46 -6.42
N ILE A 45 9.16 16.80 -5.55
CA ILE A 45 9.61 16.32 -4.24
C ILE A 45 9.46 14.80 -4.03
N ALA A 46 8.71 14.08 -4.85
CA ALA A 46 8.50 12.64 -4.65
C ALA A 46 9.46 11.81 -5.51
N LYS A 47 9.97 10.72 -4.93
CA LYS A 47 10.85 9.75 -5.60
C LYS A 47 10.26 8.36 -5.52
N ALA A 48 10.03 7.76 -6.69
CA ALA A 48 9.59 6.38 -6.87
C ALA A 48 10.80 5.46 -6.63
N ILE A 49 10.70 4.58 -5.63
CA ILE A 49 11.82 3.76 -5.17
C ILE A 49 11.72 2.36 -5.75
N GLU A 50 12.84 1.86 -6.26
CA GLU A 50 12.90 0.50 -6.79
C GLU A 50 12.65 -0.54 -5.69
N VAL A 51 11.76 -1.49 -5.98
CA VAL A 51 11.45 -2.65 -5.14
C VAL A 51 11.38 -3.91 -6.00
N ILE A 52 11.45 -5.08 -5.35
CA ILE A 52 11.39 -6.36 -6.06
C ILE A 52 9.99 -6.54 -6.67
N GLY A 53 9.94 -6.92 -7.94
CA GLY A 53 8.72 -7.13 -8.73
C GLY A 53 8.33 -8.60 -8.88
N ASP A 54 8.20 -9.33 -7.77
CA ASP A 54 7.93 -10.78 -7.72
C ASP A 54 6.51 -11.14 -7.25
N GLY A 55 5.59 -10.18 -7.24
CA GLY A 55 4.21 -10.31 -6.74
C GLY A 55 4.04 -9.72 -5.34
N ASP A 56 5.04 -9.88 -4.47
CA ASP A 56 5.06 -9.31 -3.11
C ASP A 56 5.45 -7.82 -3.07
N CYS A 57 5.50 -7.16 -4.23
CA CYS A 57 5.91 -5.76 -4.38
C CYS A 57 5.15 -4.78 -3.49
N GLY A 58 3.90 -5.07 -3.13
CA GLY A 58 3.13 -4.29 -2.14
C GLY A 58 3.78 -4.32 -0.76
N PHE A 59 4.18 -5.51 -0.28
CA PHE A 59 4.88 -5.65 1.00
C PHE A 59 6.31 -5.13 0.93
N HIS A 60 7.03 -5.38 -0.18
CA HIS A 60 8.35 -4.77 -0.39
C HIS A 60 8.29 -3.24 -0.39
N SER A 61 7.22 -2.65 -0.90
CA SER A 61 7.00 -1.21 -0.83
C SER A 61 6.88 -0.72 0.61
N PHE A 62 6.16 -1.46 1.47
CA PHE A 62 6.06 -1.12 2.89
C PHE A 62 7.36 -1.35 3.65
N GLN A 63 8.15 -2.35 3.25
CA GLN A 63 9.48 -2.59 3.80
C GLN A 63 10.44 -1.42 3.55
N VAL A 64 10.26 -0.63 2.48
CA VAL A 64 11.03 0.61 2.29
C VAL A 64 10.72 1.64 3.39
N PHE A 65 9.47 1.73 3.84
CA PHE A 65 9.08 2.60 4.95
C PHE A 65 9.49 2.02 6.31
N TYR A 66 9.45 0.70 6.47
CA TYR A 66 9.73 0.00 7.71
C TYR A 66 10.78 -1.10 7.49
N PRO A 67 12.06 -0.72 7.30
CA PRO A 67 13.12 -1.65 6.88
C PRO A 67 13.50 -2.71 7.92
N SER A 68 13.04 -2.55 9.17
CA SER A 68 13.23 -3.53 10.25
C SER A 68 12.22 -4.68 10.23
N MET A 69 11.10 -4.53 9.53
CA MET A 69 10.08 -5.57 9.40
C MET A 69 10.32 -6.39 8.13
N SER A 70 10.21 -7.70 8.26
CA SER A 70 10.20 -8.61 7.12
C SER A 70 8.85 -8.59 6.39
N VAL A 71 8.87 -8.97 5.11
CA VAL A 71 7.64 -9.15 4.33
C VAL A 71 6.69 -10.14 4.99
N ASP A 72 7.22 -11.23 5.57
CA ASP A 72 6.42 -12.25 6.25
C ASP A 72 5.73 -11.71 7.52
N GLU A 73 6.41 -10.88 8.30
CA GLU A 73 5.80 -10.20 9.46
C GLU A 73 4.67 -9.27 9.00
N MET A 74 4.93 -8.43 7.99
CA MET A 74 3.90 -7.52 7.46
C MET A 74 2.68 -8.26 6.92
N ARG A 75 2.92 -9.33 6.14
CA ARG A 75 1.87 -10.18 5.57
C ARG A 75 1.04 -10.82 6.68
N THR A 76 1.70 -11.37 7.70
CA THR A 76 1.02 -12.00 8.84
C THR A 76 0.14 -10.99 9.57
N SER A 77 0.66 -9.78 9.85
CA SER A 77 -0.13 -8.71 10.49
C SER A 77 -1.34 -8.30 9.65
N VAL A 78 -1.19 -8.18 8.34
CA VAL A 78 -2.30 -7.86 7.42
C VAL A 78 -3.35 -8.96 7.41
N ILE A 79 -2.95 -10.23 7.37
CA ILE A 79 -3.91 -11.36 7.39
C ILE A 79 -4.66 -11.39 8.72
N VAL A 80 -3.96 -11.22 9.85
CA VAL A 80 -4.60 -11.12 11.17
C VAL A 80 -5.59 -9.96 11.20
N GLU A 81 -5.22 -8.81 10.67
CA GLU A 81 -6.08 -7.62 10.59
C GLU A 81 -7.35 -7.88 9.78
N LEU A 82 -7.21 -8.39 8.54
CA LEU A 82 -8.31 -8.72 7.66
C LEU A 82 -9.26 -9.75 8.27
N CYS A 83 -8.72 -10.83 8.84
CA CYS A 83 -9.53 -11.87 9.48
C CYS A 83 -10.22 -11.39 10.76
N SER A 84 -9.56 -10.53 11.55
CA SER A 84 -10.14 -10.02 12.81
C SER A 84 -11.26 -9.01 12.57
N HIS A 85 -11.22 -8.31 11.43
CA HIS A 85 -12.17 -7.25 11.09
C HIS A 85 -12.89 -7.51 9.75
N GLU A 86 -13.14 -8.77 9.42
CA GLU A 86 -13.68 -9.18 8.12
C GLU A 86 -14.96 -8.41 7.70
N GLN A 87 -15.92 -8.26 8.62
CA GLN A 87 -17.18 -7.54 8.35
C GLN A 87 -16.96 -6.06 8.01
N LEU A 88 -15.94 -5.44 8.62
CA LEU A 88 -15.56 -4.06 8.34
C LEU A 88 -15.02 -3.95 6.91
N TYR A 89 -14.08 -4.82 6.53
CA TYR A 89 -13.49 -4.80 5.20
C TYR A 89 -14.49 -5.14 4.10
N ASN A 90 -15.40 -6.09 4.33
CA ASN A 90 -16.52 -6.37 3.41
C ASN A 90 -17.42 -5.13 3.23
N SER A 91 -17.71 -4.42 4.32
CA SER A 91 -18.52 -3.19 4.27
C SER A 91 -17.80 -2.07 3.53
N LEU A 92 -16.50 -1.88 3.76
CA LEU A 92 -15.67 -0.90 3.07
C LEU A 92 -15.62 -1.19 1.56
N ALA A 93 -15.42 -2.46 1.19
CA ALA A 93 -15.38 -2.87 -0.20
C ALA A 93 -16.68 -2.47 -0.93
N SER A 94 -17.83 -2.82 -0.37
CA SER A 94 -19.13 -2.49 -0.96
C SER A 94 -19.44 -0.98 -0.94
N GLN A 95 -19.09 -0.26 0.13
CA GLN A 95 -19.38 1.17 0.25
C GLN A 95 -18.55 2.04 -0.69
N HIS A 96 -17.28 1.66 -0.91
CA HIS A 96 -16.36 2.40 -1.77
C HIS A 96 -16.30 1.86 -3.20
N GLY A 97 -17.01 0.76 -3.49
CA GLY A 97 -17.04 0.12 -4.80
C GLY A 97 -15.78 -0.68 -5.14
N PHE A 98 -14.97 -1.05 -4.14
CA PHE A 98 -13.73 -1.81 -4.38
C PHE A 98 -14.01 -3.20 -4.96
N ASP A 99 -15.21 -3.73 -4.71
CA ASP A 99 -15.77 -4.94 -5.34
C ASP A 99 -15.90 -4.82 -6.88
N LEU A 100 -15.86 -3.61 -7.43
CA LEU A 100 -15.87 -3.38 -8.87
C LEU A 100 -14.49 -3.57 -9.52
N VAL A 101 -13.42 -3.60 -8.73
CA VAL A 101 -12.03 -3.79 -9.19
C VAL A 101 -11.45 -5.12 -8.74
N ASP A 102 -11.88 -5.60 -7.57
CA ASP A 102 -11.46 -6.85 -6.96
C ASP A 102 -12.71 -7.58 -6.44
N ASP A 103 -13.17 -8.62 -7.14
CA ASP A 103 -14.41 -9.33 -6.82
C ASP A 103 -14.24 -10.42 -5.75
N GLU A 104 -13.04 -10.52 -5.16
CA GLU A 104 -12.73 -11.45 -4.09
C GLU A 104 -13.39 -11.04 -2.76
N THR A 105 -13.85 -12.04 -2.01
CA THR A 105 -14.20 -11.85 -0.60
C THR A 105 -12.94 -11.61 0.25
N VAL A 106 -13.11 -11.01 1.43
CA VAL A 106 -11.99 -10.81 2.37
C VAL A 106 -11.28 -12.12 2.71
N GLN A 107 -12.01 -13.23 2.83
CA GLN A 107 -11.40 -14.54 3.09
C GLN A 107 -10.60 -15.06 1.90
N GLU A 108 -11.13 -14.94 0.68
CA GLU A 108 -10.41 -15.34 -0.54
C GLU A 108 -9.13 -14.52 -0.69
N HIS A 109 -9.22 -13.21 -0.52
CA HIS A 109 -8.06 -12.31 -0.55
C HIS A 109 -7.02 -12.69 0.51
N ALA A 110 -7.44 -12.91 1.77
CA ALA A 110 -6.55 -13.28 2.86
C ALA A 110 -5.86 -14.64 2.64
N LEU A 111 -6.57 -15.61 2.06
CA LEU A 111 -6.01 -16.92 1.71
C LEU A 111 -5.03 -16.81 0.53
N ARG A 112 -5.32 -15.96 -0.46
CA ARG A 112 -4.43 -15.74 -1.61
C ARG A 112 -3.13 -15.09 -1.17
N ILE A 113 -3.19 -13.98 -0.44
CA ILE A 113 -1.97 -13.27 -0.01
C ILE A 113 -1.17 -14.02 1.07
N LEU A 114 -1.63 -15.20 1.52
CA LEU A 114 -0.87 -16.08 2.41
C LEU A 114 0.35 -16.68 1.70
N ASP A 115 0.21 -16.96 0.40
CA ASP A 115 1.27 -17.52 -0.42
C ASP A 115 2.24 -16.43 -0.90
N ASN A 116 3.52 -16.79 -1.05
CA ASN A 116 4.55 -15.86 -1.55
C ASN A 116 4.35 -15.60 -3.05
N GLY A 117 4.66 -14.37 -3.46
CA GLY A 117 4.57 -13.93 -4.85
C GLY A 117 3.13 -13.65 -5.31
N GLU A 118 2.19 -13.56 -4.39
CA GLU A 118 0.80 -13.18 -4.68
C GLU A 118 0.61 -11.66 -4.58
N TYR A 119 -0.16 -11.11 -5.53
CA TYR A 119 -0.30 -9.66 -5.64
C TYR A 119 -1.07 -9.07 -4.47
N ALA A 120 -0.56 -7.99 -3.88
CA ALA A 120 -1.36 -7.16 -2.99
C ALA A 120 -2.54 -6.52 -3.75
N GLY A 121 -3.64 -6.29 -3.05
CA GLY A 121 -4.84 -5.64 -3.60
C GLY A 121 -5.24 -4.41 -2.77
N ILE A 122 -6.39 -3.82 -3.11
CA ILE A 122 -6.96 -2.69 -2.37
C ILE A 122 -7.20 -3.06 -0.90
N LEU A 123 -7.70 -4.27 -0.64
CA LEU A 123 -7.90 -4.78 0.72
C LEU A 123 -6.58 -4.84 1.49
N THR A 124 -5.48 -5.25 0.85
CA THR A 124 -4.14 -5.22 1.46
C THR A 124 -3.74 -3.80 1.83
N LEU A 125 -3.88 -2.82 0.92
CA LEU A 125 -3.53 -1.41 1.21
C LEU A 125 -4.37 -0.83 2.36
N SER A 126 -5.65 -1.18 2.40
CA SER A 126 -6.57 -0.78 3.47
C SER A 126 -6.19 -1.40 4.82
N ALA A 127 -5.81 -2.68 4.85
CA ALA A 127 -5.31 -3.34 6.05
C ALA A 127 -3.96 -2.78 6.51
N LEU A 128 -3.05 -2.49 5.59
CA LEU A 128 -1.76 -1.89 5.89
C LEU A 128 -1.90 -0.50 6.55
N ALA A 129 -2.88 0.31 6.14
CA ALA A 129 -3.17 1.58 6.80
C ALA A 129 -3.46 1.39 8.30
N SER A 130 -4.24 0.37 8.65
CA SER A 130 -4.58 0.01 10.04
C SER A 130 -3.40 -0.60 10.80
N VAL A 131 -2.71 -1.58 10.21
CA VAL A 131 -1.54 -2.26 10.82
C VAL A 131 -0.45 -1.24 11.18
N PHE A 132 -0.19 -0.28 10.29
CA PHE A 132 0.83 0.74 10.48
C PHE A 132 0.32 2.05 11.10
N GLU A 133 -0.95 2.09 11.50
CA GLU A 133 -1.62 3.25 12.10
C GLU A 133 -1.35 4.57 11.34
N CYS A 134 -1.43 4.54 10.01
CA CYS A 134 -1.09 5.67 9.14
C CYS A 134 -2.02 5.76 7.93
N VAL A 135 -2.05 6.92 7.28
CA VAL A 135 -2.80 7.08 6.03
C VAL A 135 -1.97 6.51 4.88
N VAL A 136 -2.59 5.68 4.04
CA VAL A 136 -1.97 5.17 2.81
C VAL A 136 -2.64 5.85 1.62
N ASP A 137 -1.92 6.76 0.97
CA ASP A 137 -2.33 7.36 -0.30
C ASP A 137 -1.99 6.38 -1.43
N SER A 138 -3.04 5.82 -2.03
CA SER A 138 -2.92 5.05 -3.26
C SER A 138 -2.92 5.99 -4.44
N VAL A 139 -1.83 5.98 -5.21
CA VAL A 139 -1.61 6.87 -6.34
C VAL A 139 -1.78 6.07 -7.62
N TYR A 140 -2.91 6.26 -8.28
CA TYR A 140 -3.20 5.58 -9.54
C TYR A 140 -3.01 6.55 -10.72
N PRO A 141 -2.17 6.21 -11.72
CA PRO A 141 -1.88 7.11 -12.83
C PRO A 141 -2.98 7.09 -13.90
N THR A 142 -3.24 8.24 -14.52
CA THR A 142 -4.16 8.40 -15.64
C THR A 142 -3.45 8.07 -16.95
N ILE A 143 -3.15 6.79 -17.16
CA ILE A 143 -2.50 6.30 -18.41
C ILE A 143 -3.55 5.93 -19.47
N ASN A 144 -4.63 5.28 -19.05
CA ASN A 144 -5.74 4.93 -19.93
C ASN A 144 -6.68 6.14 -20.06
N ASP A 145 -7.03 6.53 -21.29
CA ASP A 145 -7.84 7.73 -21.57
C ASP A 145 -9.24 7.72 -20.92
N ASN A 146 -9.78 6.55 -20.57
CA ASN A 146 -11.12 6.38 -19.99
C ASN A 146 -11.19 5.22 -18.98
N ASP A 147 -10.25 5.11 -18.05
CA ASP A 147 -10.35 4.11 -16.98
C ASP A 147 -11.33 4.59 -15.88
N PRO A 148 -12.53 3.95 -15.77
CA PRO A 148 -13.56 4.38 -14.83
C PRO A 148 -13.16 4.18 -13.36
N TYR A 149 -12.12 3.38 -13.10
CA TYR A 149 -11.66 3.04 -11.77
C TYR A 149 -10.54 3.96 -11.28
N THR A 150 -10.04 4.87 -12.12
CA THR A 150 -8.96 5.81 -11.76
C THR A 150 -9.24 6.52 -10.44
N ASN A 151 -10.44 7.10 -10.28
CA ASN A 151 -10.79 7.85 -9.06
C ASN A 151 -10.94 6.93 -7.84
N LEU A 152 -11.38 5.69 -8.06
CA LEU A 152 -11.57 4.70 -7.01
C LEU A 152 -10.23 4.18 -6.50
N LEU A 153 -9.28 3.96 -7.41
CA LEU A 153 -7.93 3.49 -7.12
C LEU A 153 -7.01 4.61 -6.64
N ASN A 154 -7.29 5.86 -7.01
CA ASN A 154 -6.59 7.05 -6.52
C ASN A 154 -7.26 7.58 -5.24
N THR A 155 -7.21 6.78 -4.16
CA THR A 155 -7.89 7.04 -2.89
C THR A 155 -6.92 7.00 -1.70
N ASN A 156 -7.43 7.37 -0.53
CA ASN A 156 -6.67 7.35 0.72
C ASN A 156 -7.30 6.31 1.66
N PHE A 157 -6.50 5.34 2.10
CA PHE A 157 -6.90 4.39 3.12
C PHE A 157 -6.55 4.93 4.50
N GLN A 158 -7.55 4.94 5.38
CA GLN A 158 -7.41 5.41 6.76
C GLN A 158 -7.31 4.20 7.69
N PRO A 159 -6.52 4.27 8.78
CA PRO A 159 -6.54 3.26 9.82
C PRO A 159 -7.95 3.20 10.43
N HIS A 160 -8.47 2.00 10.68
CA HIS A 160 -9.77 1.88 11.32
C HIS A 160 -9.68 2.27 12.82
N PRO A 161 -10.75 2.81 13.42
CA PRO A 161 -10.67 3.35 14.78
C PRO A 161 -10.28 2.36 15.89
N ALA A 162 -10.47 1.05 15.66
CA ALA A 162 -10.16 0.02 16.65
C ALA A 162 -8.71 -0.48 16.58
N SER A 163 -7.96 -0.18 15.51
CA SER A 163 -6.51 -0.41 15.45
C SER A 163 -5.73 0.76 16.05
N LEU A 164 -6.34 1.93 16.21
CA LEU A 164 -5.70 3.08 16.84
C LEU A 164 -5.38 2.76 18.31
N ALA A 165 -4.10 2.63 18.65
CA ALA A 165 -3.65 2.52 20.02
C ALA A 165 -4.24 3.65 20.91
N ILE A 166 -4.51 3.29 22.18
CA ILE A 166 -5.16 4.10 23.24
C ILE A 166 -4.48 5.47 23.51
N ASN A 167 -3.30 5.72 22.92
CA ASN A 167 -2.54 6.95 23.10
C ASN A 167 -2.81 7.91 21.93
N GLY A 168 -3.78 8.80 22.14
CA GLY A 168 -4.38 9.75 21.19
C GLY A 168 -3.48 10.80 20.53
N ASP A 169 -2.32 10.41 19.98
CA ASP A 169 -1.50 11.28 19.13
C ASP A 169 -1.25 10.58 17.79
N TYR A 170 -2.15 10.88 16.85
CA TYR A 170 -2.06 10.44 15.46
C TYR A 170 -0.68 10.76 14.90
N ARG A 171 0.00 9.78 14.34
CA ARG A 171 1.08 10.08 13.40
C ARG A 171 0.40 10.50 12.08
N ALA A 172 0.04 11.78 11.97
CA ALA A 172 -0.57 12.40 10.79
C ALA A 172 0.41 12.48 9.60
N PHE A 173 0.99 11.35 9.20
CA PHE A 173 1.79 11.23 8.00
C PHE A 173 1.11 10.28 7.01
N HIS A 174 1.41 10.53 5.74
CA HIS A 174 0.85 9.81 4.62
C HIS A 174 1.97 8.99 3.97
N LEU A 175 1.80 7.67 3.95
CA LEU A 175 2.59 6.78 3.10
C LEU A 175 1.97 6.81 1.71
N ARG A 176 2.81 6.89 0.67
CA ARG A 176 2.32 6.97 -0.70
C ARG A 176 2.81 5.79 -1.49
N ILE A 177 1.87 5.11 -2.15
CA ILE A 177 2.13 3.94 -2.98
C ILE A 177 1.63 4.25 -4.39
N LEU A 178 2.53 4.20 -5.36
CA LEU A 178 2.21 4.33 -6.78
C LEU A 178 1.90 2.97 -7.39
N TRP A 179 0.80 2.92 -8.14
CA TRP A 179 0.53 1.83 -9.09
C TRP A 179 1.39 2.05 -10.33
N SER A 180 2.27 1.10 -10.59
CA SER A 180 3.15 1.03 -11.75
C SER A 180 2.94 -0.30 -12.47
N GLY A 181 3.56 -0.45 -13.63
CA GLY A 181 3.44 -1.65 -14.44
C GLY A 181 4.15 -1.49 -15.79
N PRO A 182 4.15 -2.55 -16.64
CA PRO A 182 4.82 -2.60 -17.95
C PRO A 182 4.37 -1.47 -18.89
N GLU A 183 5.12 -1.25 -19.99
CA GLU A 183 4.89 -0.04 -20.80
C GLU A 183 3.49 -0.11 -21.39
N ALA A 184 2.80 1.04 -21.42
CA ALA A 184 1.59 1.16 -22.19
C ALA A 184 1.97 1.01 -23.67
N THR A 185 1.89 -0.21 -24.18
CA THR A 185 2.04 -0.45 -25.61
C THR A 185 0.86 0.18 -26.31
N VAL A 186 1.12 1.01 -27.32
CA VAL A 186 0.09 1.68 -28.13
C VAL A 186 -0.95 0.66 -28.60
N GLY A 187 -2.21 0.85 -28.19
CA GLY A 187 -3.33 -0.01 -28.58
C GLY A 187 -3.72 -1.10 -27.57
N HIS A 188 -3.09 -1.17 -26.39
CA HIS A 188 -3.49 -2.07 -25.32
C HIS A 188 -3.82 -1.29 -24.04
N ASP A 189 -4.86 -1.74 -23.31
CA ASP A 189 -5.20 -1.23 -21.98
C ASP A 189 -4.01 -1.46 -21.06
N TRP A 190 -3.47 -0.38 -20.51
CA TRP A 190 -2.42 -0.47 -19.50
C TRP A 190 -3.00 -1.08 -18.23
N ARG A 191 -2.33 -2.10 -17.69
CA ARG A 191 -2.72 -2.79 -16.46
C ARG A 191 -1.55 -2.74 -15.48
N PRO A 192 -1.66 -1.98 -14.38
CA PRO A 192 -0.62 -1.99 -13.36
C PRO A 192 -0.54 -3.36 -12.70
N ASN A 193 0.66 -3.74 -12.33
CA ASN A 193 0.96 -4.99 -11.62
C ASN A 193 2.11 -4.83 -10.62
N HIS A 194 2.51 -3.58 -10.33
CA HIS A 194 3.65 -3.28 -9.48
C HIS A 194 3.33 -2.13 -8.54
N PHE A 195 3.54 -2.32 -7.25
CA PHE A 195 3.48 -1.25 -6.27
C PHE A 195 4.86 -0.67 -6.01
N VAL A 196 4.93 0.66 -5.96
CA VAL A 196 6.17 1.40 -5.79
C VAL A 196 6.01 2.45 -4.68
N PRO A 197 6.84 2.45 -3.63
CA PRO A 197 6.72 3.45 -2.59
C PRO A 197 7.28 4.78 -3.07
N LEU A 198 6.62 5.87 -2.67
CA LEU A 198 7.06 7.23 -2.97
C LEU A 198 7.63 7.88 -1.72
N LEU A 199 8.92 8.23 -1.78
CA LEU A 199 9.60 8.95 -0.70
C LEU A 199 9.79 10.42 -1.01
N CYS A 200 9.73 11.26 0.03
CA CYS A 200 9.98 12.68 -0.11
C CYS A 200 11.49 12.95 -0.20
N LYS A 201 11.89 13.84 -1.11
CA LYS A 201 13.23 14.41 -1.11
C LYS A 201 13.37 15.27 0.14
N LYS A 202 14.41 15.03 0.95
CA LYS A 202 14.74 15.90 2.08
C LYS A 202 15.04 17.29 1.55
N MET A 203 14.18 18.28 1.82
CA MET A 203 14.49 19.67 1.50
C MET A 203 15.69 20.07 2.36
N ARG A 204 16.78 20.53 1.73
CA ARG A 204 17.91 21.08 2.46
C ARG A 204 17.42 22.38 3.11
N CYS A 205 17.39 22.41 4.44
CA CYS A 205 17.22 23.63 5.22
C CYS A 205 18.42 24.56 5.00
#